data_AF-A0A926UVL7-F1
#
_entry.id   AF-A0A926UVL7-F1
#
_cell.length_a   1.000
_cell.length_b   1.000
_cell.length_c   1.000
_cell.angle_alpha   90.00
_cell.angle_beta   90.00
_cell.angle_gamma   90.00
#
_symmetry.space_group_name_H-M   'P 1'
#
loop_
_entity.id
_entity.type
_entity.pdbx_description
1 polymer ?
#
loop_
_entity_poly.entity_id
_entity_poly.type
_entity_poly.pdbx_seq_one_letter_code
_entity_poly.pdbx_strand_id
1 'polypeptide(L)'
;MTKAKSPSPSGISTQSIIWAAIGWAALALMFYLFLSAPTDGPYTIKPEDCAKAIKDVNVRPNWYRLGTYIFQTVAIVASGLLCLRNWRSSKIISGRNVWLGLGVGILSWGIGNLIFGYLDFQYQSGLIAAGAKGAKDLVVTFPSIADIFFTTTYVFLSWGMAMSVVGRRLNLYPKQWAIVGAVGVFGLIVAAYVTFGVGGGFNLDTGKILNIVYALGDIWLLIVATILLLAFWGGKAAQSWRLLGSAGISMFISDLWFNYSINSSEVCEGKQYQSGEPAEFFWILAFVLWGMAAALEFDLSSRPTTRSRRN
;
A
#
# COMPACT_ATOMS: atom_id res chain seq x y z
N MET A 1 35.28 39.01 -17.44
CA MET A 1 34.08 38.78 -16.58
C MET A 1 33.73 37.29 -16.60
N THR A 2 34.17 36.56 -15.60
CA THR A 2 33.89 35.12 -15.42
C THR A 2 32.43 34.93 -15.03
N LYS A 3 31.68 34.17 -15.83
CA LYS A 3 30.32 33.73 -15.46
C LYS A 3 30.41 32.94 -14.16
N ALA A 4 29.90 33.51 -13.06
CA ALA A 4 29.75 32.78 -11.82
C ALA A 4 28.85 31.57 -12.06
N LYS A 5 29.38 30.38 -11.78
CA LYS A 5 28.66 29.10 -11.84
C LYS A 5 27.58 29.15 -10.76
N SER A 6 26.32 29.13 -11.15
CA SER A 6 25.20 29.05 -10.21
C SER A 6 25.38 27.83 -9.29
N PRO A 7 25.22 27.96 -7.97
CA PRO A 7 25.43 26.86 -7.05
C PRO A 7 24.49 25.71 -7.38
N SER A 8 25.04 24.50 -7.51
CA SER A 8 24.26 23.27 -7.63
C SER A 8 23.33 23.16 -6.41
N PRO A 9 22.05 22.80 -6.57
CA PRO A 9 21.17 22.62 -5.42
C PRO A 9 21.76 21.51 -4.52
N SER A 10 21.90 21.79 -3.23
CA SER A 10 22.50 20.93 -2.20
C SER A 10 21.61 19.74 -1.78
N GLY A 11 20.83 19.18 -2.71
CA GLY A 11 19.88 18.09 -2.45
C GLY A 11 20.23 16.81 -3.19
N ILE A 12 19.70 15.69 -2.69
CA ILE A 12 19.78 14.38 -3.37
C ILE A 12 19.11 14.50 -4.74
N SER A 13 19.80 14.08 -5.81
CA SER A 13 19.26 14.13 -7.16
C SER A 13 18.05 13.19 -7.31
N THR A 14 17.07 13.60 -8.12
CA THR A 14 15.91 12.75 -8.43
C THR A 14 16.32 11.41 -9.02
N GLN A 15 17.32 11.40 -9.89
CA GLN A 15 17.86 10.17 -10.47
C GLN A 15 18.40 9.21 -9.39
N SER A 16 19.11 9.73 -8.38
CA SER A 16 19.58 8.92 -7.26
C SER A 16 18.43 8.32 -6.45
N ILE A 17 17.36 9.09 -6.22
CA ILE A 17 16.15 8.60 -5.53
C ILE A 17 15.49 7.47 -6.34
N ILE A 18 15.37 7.64 -7.66
CA ILE A 18 14.78 6.63 -8.55
C ILE A 18 15.60 5.34 -8.56
N TRP A 19 16.94 5.42 -8.67
CA TRP A 19 17.78 4.23 -8.62
C TRP A 19 17.76 3.54 -7.27
N ALA A 20 17.75 4.29 -6.17
CA ALA A 20 17.60 3.73 -4.83
C ALA A 20 16.25 3.03 -4.65
N ALA A 21 15.17 3.63 -5.15
CA ALA A 21 13.82 3.06 -5.13
C ALA A 21 13.71 1.76 -5.93
N ILE A 22 14.25 1.73 -7.15
CA ILE A 22 14.30 0.52 -8.00
C ILE A 22 15.14 -0.56 -7.31
N GLY A 23 16.31 -0.19 -6.77
CA GLY A 23 17.17 -1.11 -6.03
C GLY A 23 16.46 -1.70 -4.80
N TRP A 24 15.72 -0.88 -4.05
CA TRP A 24 14.97 -1.33 -2.87
C TRP A 24 13.84 -2.30 -3.24
N ALA A 25 13.07 -1.99 -4.29
CA ALA A 25 12.04 -2.90 -4.78
C ALA A 25 12.63 -4.21 -5.32
N ALA A 26 13.75 -4.17 -6.04
CA ALA A 26 14.42 -5.37 -6.52
C ALA A 26 14.94 -6.24 -5.37
N LEU A 27 15.57 -5.63 -4.36
CA LEU A 27 16.03 -6.34 -3.16
C LEU A 27 14.86 -6.95 -2.38
N ALA A 28 13.75 -6.22 -2.21
CA ALA A 28 12.54 -6.74 -1.58
C ALA A 28 11.97 -7.93 -2.37
N LEU A 29 11.87 -7.82 -3.71
CA LEU A 29 11.39 -8.91 -4.55
C LEU A 29 12.29 -10.15 -4.41
N MET A 30 13.61 -9.98 -4.47
CA MET A 30 14.57 -11.06 -4.28
C MET A 30 14.44 -11.70 -2.88
N PHE A 31 14.20 -10.90 -1.85
CA PHE A 31 13.95 -11.38 -0.50
C PHE A 31 12.74 -12.33 -0.46
N TYR A 32 11.60 -11.97 -1.06
CA TYR A 32 10.45 -12.87 -1.13
C TYR A 32 10.68 -14.07 -2.06
N LEU A 33 11.35 -13.90 -3.20
CA LEU A 33 11.55 -15.00 -4.16
C LEU A 33 12.52 -16.06 -3.66
N PHE A 34 13.62 -15.67 -3.02
CA PHE A 34 14.69 -16.59 -2.63
C PHE A 34 14.68 -16.99 -1.17
N LEU A 35 14.09 -16.15 -0.31
CA LEU A 35 14.13 -16.34 1.14
C LEU A 35 12.76 -16.60 1.76
N SER A 36 11.68 -16.66 0.95
CA SER A 36 10.36 -17.03 1.47
C SER A 36 10.38 -18.45 2.01
N ALA A 37 10.43 -18.55 3.33
CA ALA A 37 10.29 -19.82 4.03
C ALA A 37 8.85 -20.36 3.88
N PRO A 38 8.67 -21.65 3.53
CA PRO A 38 7.37 -22.28 3.54
C PRO A 38 6.80 -22.32 4.97
N THR A 39 5.49 -22.20 5.07
CA THR A 39 4.74 -22.17 6.35
C THR A 39 3.82 -23.37 6.49
N ASP A 40 4.17 -24.47 5.81
CA ASP A 40 3.27 -25.60 5.66
C ASP A 40 3.19 -26.36 6.99
N GLY A 41 2.03 -26.25 7.64
CA GLY A 41 1.55 -27.18 8.66
C GLY A 41 0.73 -28.31 8.02
N PRO A 42 0.37 -29.37 8.76
CA PRO A 42 -0.39 -30.49 8.19
C PRO A 42 -1.74 -30.00 7.61
N TYR A 43 -1.92 -30.24 6.32
CA TYR A 43 -3.17 -29.95 5.61
C TYR A 43 -4.26 -30.93 6.03
N THR A 44 -5.48 -30.43 6.19
CA THR A 44 -6.69 -31.11 6.69
C THR A 44 -6.62 -31.55 8.15
N ILE A 45 -7.16 -30.71 9.02
CA ILE A 45 -7.30 -31.00 10.44
C ILE A 45 -8.77 -31.34 10.67
N LYS A 46 -9.05 -32.53 11.18
CA LYS A 46 -10.43 -32.88 11.56
C LYS A 46 -10.90 -31.90 12.66
N PRO A 47 -12.19 -31.52 12.71
CA PRO A 47 -12.70 -30.54 13.69
C PRO A 47 -12.33 -30.87 15.15
N GLU A 48 -12.25 -32.16 15.46
CA GLU A 48 -11.87 -32.73 16.77
C GLU A 48 -10.38 -32.55 17.16
N ASP A 49 -9.50 -32.25 16.19
CA ASP A 49 -8.06 -32.03 16.39
C ASP A 49 -7.63 -30.56 16.17
N CYS A 50 -8.58 -29.65 15.95
CA CYS A 50 -8.31 -28.24 15.64
C CYS A 50 -7.44 -27.56 16.72
N ALA A 51 -7.72 -27.80 18.00
CA ALA A 51 -6.91 -27.29 19.11
C ALA A 51 -5.47 -27.86 19.16
N LYS A 52 -5.21 -29.03 18.55
CA LYS A 52 -3.86 -29.60 18.43
C LYS A 52 -3.11 -29.03 17.23
N ALA A 53 -3.79 -28.84 16.11
CA ALA A 53 -3.15 -28.33 14.91
C ALA A 53 -2.67 -26.89 15.01
N ILE A 54 -3.35 -26.08 15.83
CA ILE A 54 -2.88 -24.75 16.23
C ILE A 54 -1.47 -24.81 16.87
N LYS A 55 -1.18 -25.85 17.64
CA LYS A 55 0.14 -26.02 18.29
C LYS A 55 1.26 -26.39 17.31
N ASP A 56 0.90 -26.93 16.16
CA ASP A 56 1.81 -27.41 15.12
C ASP A 56 1.90 -26.45 13.92
N VAL A 57 1.31 -25.24 14.01
CA VAL A 57 1.44 -24.22 12.97
C VAL A 57 2.89 -23.77 12.85
N ASN A 58 3.48 -24.00 11.68
CA ASN A 58 4.81 -23.48 11.34
C ASN A 58 4.73 -21.98 11.09
N VAL A 59 5.27 -21.20 12.04
CA VAL A 59 5.40 -19.75 11.95
C VAL A 59 6.70 -19.39 11.23
N ARG A 60 6.66 -18.41 10.32
CA ARG A 60 7.87 -17.91 9.65
C ARG A 60 8.95 -17.45 10.65
N PRO A 61 10.24 -17.69 10.36
CA PRO A 61 11.34 -17.27 11.23
C PRO A 61 11.31 -15.76 11.53
N ASN A 62 11.66 -15.37 12.75
CA ASN A 62 11.62 -13.97 13.19
C ASN A 62 12.48 -13.03 12.33
N TRP A 63 13.64 -13.50 11.86
CA TRP A 63 14.51 -12.69 10.99
C TRP A 63 13.83 -12.35 9.66
N TYR A 64 13.01 -13.26 9.13
CA TYR A 64 12.32 -13.08 7.86
C TYR A 64 11.13 -12.11 8.01
N ARG A 65 10.37 -12.26 9.10
CA ARG A 65 9.32 -11.29 9.47
C ARG A 65 9.91 -9.91 9.73
N LEU A 66 11.04 -9.83 10.43
CA LEU A 66 11.74 -8.56 10.67
C LEU A 66 12.22 -7.92 9.38
N GLY A 67 12.81 -8.70 8.47
CA GLY A 67 13.20 -8.24 7.15
C GLY A 67 12.02 -7.65 6.37
N THR A 68 10.85 -8.30 6.41
CA THR A 68 9.61 -7.82 5.81
C THR A 68 9.22 -6.44 6.32
N TYR A 69 9.15 -6.27 7.65
CA TYR A 69 8.83 -4.97 8.25
C TYR A 69 9.88 -3.90 7.97
N ILE A 70 11.18 -4.26 7.85
CA ILE A 70 12.23 -3.32 7.45
C ILE A 70 11.99 -2.84 6.01
N PHE A 71 11.74 -3.75 5.06
CA PHE A 71 11.48 -3.39 3.67
C PHE A 71 10.28 -2.45 3.53
N GLN A 72 9.19 -2.74 4.25
CA GLN A 72 8.00 -1.90 4.30
C GLN A 72 8.32 -0.54 4.92
N THR A 73 8.84 -0.52 6.15
CA THR A 73 9.04 0.70 6.93
C THR A 73 9.95 1.70 6.22
N VAL A 74 11.04 1.23 5.61
CA VAL A 74 11.95 2.10 4.84
C VAL A 74 11.23 2.70 3.63
N ALA A 75 10.48 1.90 2.87
CA ALA A 75 9.72 2.38 1.71
C ALA A 75 8.66 3.41 2.11
N ILE A 76 7.96 3.19 3.22
CA ILE A 76 6.91 4.07 3.76
C ILE A 76 7.51 5.39 4.25
N VAL A 77 8.56 5.34 5.07
CA VAL A 77 9.19 6.55 5.61
C VAL A 77 9.80 7.37 4.48
N ALA A 78 10.52 6.74 3.55
CA ALA A 78 11.10 7.44 2.41
C ALA A 78 10.03 8.10 1.53
N SER A 79 8.97 7.37 1.17
CA SER A 79 7.87 7.91 0.34
C SER A 79 7.08 9.01 1.05
N GLY A 80 6.76 8.83 2.33
CA GLY A 80 6.10 9.83 3.17
C GLY A 80 6.91 11.12 3.28
N LEU A 81 8.22 11.02 3.53
CA LEU A 81 9.12 12.18 3.58
C LEU A 81 9.22 12.92 2.24
N LEU A 82 9.26 12.19 1.12
CA LEU A 82 9.24 12.80 -0.22
C LEU A 82 7.93 13.51 -0.51
N CYS A 83 6.80 12.97 -0.06
CA CYS A 83 5.49 13.64 -0.15
C CYS A 83 5.46 14.91 0.71
N LEU A 84 5.94 14.85 1.95
CA LEU A 84 6.00 16.04 2.83
C LEU A 84 6.95 17.11 2.30
N ARG A 85 8.06 16.72 1.65
CA ARG A 85 8.95 17.65 0.93
C ARG A 85 8.18 18.39 -0.16
N ASN A 86 7.36 17.68 -0.94
CA ASN A 86 6.54 18.29 -1.99
C ASN A 86 5.49 19.23 -1.39
N TRP A 87 4.80 18.82 -0.32
CA TRP A 87 3.86 19.69 0.39
C TRP A 87 4.50 21.01 0.87
N ARG A 88 5.75 20.98 1.34
CA ARG A 88 6.47 22.18 1.79
C ARG A 88 6.93 23.09 0.64
N SER A 89 7.01 22.59 -0.59
CA SER A 89 7.47 23.37 -1.73
C SER A 89 6.35 24.23 -2.31
N SER A 90 6.62 25.54 -2.44
CA SER A 90 5.70 26.50 -3.08
C SER A 90 5.63 26.36 -4.60
N LYS A 91 6.54 25.57 -5.20
CA LYS A 91 6.66 25.43 -6.67
C LYS A 91 5.89 24.24 -7.23
N ILE A 92 5.28 23.41 -6.38
CA ILE A 92 4.60 22.19 -6.83
C ILE A 92 3.39 22.52 -7.72
N ILE A 93 3.44 22.02 -8.96
CA ILE A 93 2.43 22.27 -10.00
C ILE A 93 1.13 21.54 -9.68
N SER A 94 1.22 20.32 -9.16
CA SER A 94 0.05 19.49 -8.85
C SER A 94 -0.81 19.99 -7.68
N GLY A 95 -0.34 20.98 -6.92
CA GLY A 95 -0.95 21.45 -5.68
C GLY A 95 -0.35 20.79 -4.43
N ARG A 96 -0.16 21.60 -3.38
CA ARG A 96 0.47 21.19 -2.11
C ARG A 96 -0.40 20.25 -1.28
N ASN A 97 -1.73 20.43 -1.35
CA ASN A 97 -2.69 19.63 -0.57
C ASN A 97 -2.77 18.18 -1.03
N VAL A 98 -2.49 17.90 -2.31
CA VAL A 98 -2.37 16.52 -2.84
C VAL A 98 -1.29 15.78 -2.07
N TRP A 99 -0.08 16.35 -2.01
CA TRP A 99 1.05 15.71 -1.35
C TRP A 99 0.97 15.71 0.17
N LEU A 100 0.22 16.65 0.76
CA LEU A 100 -0.08 16.59 2.19
C LEU A 100 -0.96 15.38 2.51
N GLY A 101 -2.06 15.20 1.78
CA GLY A 101 -2.95 14.04 1.96
C GLY A 101 -2.22 12.73 1.73
N LEU A 102 -1.46 12.63 0.64
CA LEU A 102 -0.64 11.45 0.36
C LEU A 102 0.41 11.19 1.45
N GLY A 103 1.15 12.22 1.86
CA GLY A 103 2.21 12.09 2.87
C GLY A 103 1.68 11.71 4.26
N VAL A 104 0.60 12.34 4.71
CA VAL A 104 -0.04 12.01 6.00
C VAL A 104 -0.66 10.62 5.94
N GLY A 105 -1.32 10.26 4.84
CA GLY A 105 -1.86 8.91 4.66
C GLY A 105 -0.78 7.84 4.72
N ILE A 106 0.29 7.98 3.95
CA ILE A 106 1.42 7.04 3.93
C ILE A 106 2.05 6.89 5.33
N LEU A 107 2.30 8.00 6.03
CA LEU A 107 2.90 7.96 7.37
C LEU A 107 1.95 7.38 8.42
N SER A 108 0.64 7.63 8.29
CA SER A 108 -0.38 6.98 9.12
C SER A 108 -0.32 5.47 8.93
N TRP A 109 -0.23 4.98 7.69
CA TRP A 109 -0.08 3.55 7.40
C TRP A 109 1.18 3.01 8.05
N GLY A 110 2.28 3.76 7.99
CA GLY A 110 3.54 3.41 8.66
C GLY A 110 3.42 3.23 10.16
N ILE A 111 2.70 4.13 10.84
CA ILE A 111 2.43 4.00 12.28
C ILE A 111 1.59 2.75 12.56
N GLY A 112 0.53 2.54 11.78
CA GLY A 112 -0.27 1.32 11.84
C GLY A 112 0.58 0.06 11.65
N ASN A 113 1.48 0.06 10.66
CA ASN A 113 2.37 -1.06 10.36
C ASN A 113 3.38 -1.36 11.48
N LEU A 114 3.88 -0.34 12.18
CA LEU A 114 4.76 -0.52 13.33
C LEU A 114 4.00 -1.10 14.53
N ILE A 115 2.78 -0.63 14.78
CA ILE A 115 1.91 -1.19 15.83
C ILE A 115 1.56 -2.64 15.49
N PHE A 116 1.12 -2.89 14.25
CA PHE A 116 0.80 -4.23 13.76
C PHE A 116 2.02 -5.16 13.83
N GLY A 117 3.21 -4.69 13.45
CA GLY A 117 4.45 -5.44 13.59
C GLY A 117 4.82 -5.73 15.03
N TYR A 118 4.64 -4.79 15.96
CA TYR A 118 4.82 -5.06 17.39
C TYR A 118 3.85 -6.15 17.87
N LEU A 119 2.58 -6.06 17.49
CA LEU A 119 1.59 -7.09 17.80
C LEU A 119 1.97 -8.45 17.17
N ASP A 120 2.51 -8.46 15.96
CA ASP A 120 3.02 -9.68 15.29
C ASP A 120 4.22 -10.30 15.99
N PHE A 121 5.14 -9.50 16.52
CA PHE A 121 6.26 -10.06 17.28
C PHE A 121 5.84 -10.57 18.66
N GLN A 122 4.89 -9.91 19.31
CA GLN A 122 4.41 -10.31 20.63
C GLN A 122 3.47 -11.52 20.59
N TYR A 123 2.57 -11.55 19.60
CA TYR A 123 1.49 -12.53 19.52
C TYR A 123 1.61 -13.49 18.33
N GLN A 124 2.66 -13.37 17.50
CA GLN A 124 2.86 -14.17 16.29
C GLN A 124 1.63 -14.11 15.38
N SER A 125 1.36 -12.97 14.71
CA SER A 125 0.18 -12.67 13.87
C SER A 125 -0.12 -13.65 12.74
N GLY A 126 0.67 -14.71 12.58
CA GLY A 126 0.17 -15.93 11.96
C GLY A 126 -1.06 -16.55 12.64
N LEU A 127 -1.42 -16.05 13.83
CA LEU A 127 -2.38 -16.63 14.77
C LEU A 127 -3.48 -15.63 15.17
N ILE A 128 -3.77 -14.61 14.34
CA ILE A 128 -4.89 -13.65 14.56
C ILE A 128 -6.25 -14.37 14.66
N ALA A 129 -6.36 -15.61 14.20
CA ALA A 129 -7.52 -16.46 14.46
C ALA A 129 -7.20 -17.81 15.12
N ALA A 130 -6.00 -18.04 15.64
CA ALA A 130 -5.63 -19.38 16.10
C ALA A 130 -4.58 -19.40 17.21
N GLY A 131 -4.79 -18.83 18.40
CA GLY A 131 -4.07 -19.23 19.64
C GLY A 131 -2.56 -19.54 19.54
N ALA A 132 -1.72 -18.51 19.58
CA ALA A 132 -0.26 -18.66 19.61
C ALA A 132 0.26 -19.40 20.85
N LYS A 133 1.38 -20.11 20.65
CA LYS A 133 2.12 -20.94 21.62
C LYS A 133 2.19 -20.31 23.02
N GLY A 134 1.43 -20.86 23.98
CA GLY A 134 1.43 -20.44 25.38
C GLY A 134 0.31 -19.47 25.77
N ALA A 135 -0.49 -18.99 24.82
CA ALA A 135 -1.74 -18.34 25.13
C ALA A 135 -2.74 -19.39 25.62
N LYS A 136 -3.28 -19.20 26.83
CA LYS A 136 -4.38 -20.03 27.34
C LYS A 136 -5.69 -19.75 26.59
N ASP A 137 -5.78 -18.63 25.85
CA ASP A 137 -6.95 -18.15 25.13
C ASP A 137 -6.60 -17.62 23.72
N LEU A 138 -7.53 -17.75 22.77
CA LEU A 138 -7.46 -17.13 21.45
C LEU A 138 -7.47 -15.60 21.61
N VAL A 139 -6.40 -14.91 21.21
CA VAL A 139 -6.40 -13.44 21.22
C VAL A 139 -6.89 -12.96 19.87
N VAL A 140 -8.15 -12.53 19.81
CA VAL A 140 -8.68 -11.82 18.64
C VAL A 140 -8.02 -10.45 18.60
N THR A 141 -7.05 -10.27 17.71
CA THR A 141 -6.37 -8.97 17.56
C THR A 141 -7.02 -8.10 16.49
N PHE A 142 -8.12 -8.52 15.85
CA PHE A 142 -8.82 -7.73 14.84
C PHE A 142 -10.28 -7.46 15.27
N PRO A 143 -10.74 -6.20 15.29
CA PRO A 143 -9.97 -4.95 15.10
C PRO A 143 -8.92 -4.68 16.19
N SER A 144 -7.85 -3.97 15.81
CA SER A 144 -6.71 -3.57 16.63
C SER A 144 -6.57 -2.04 16.76
N ILE A 145 -5.64 -1.60 17.60
CA ILE A 145 -5.24 -0.18 17.67
C ILE A 145 -4.59 0.28 16.35
N ALA A 146 -3.95 -0.61 15.58
CA ALA A 146 -3.36 -0.27 14.28
C ALA A 146 -4.42 0.14 13.26
N ASP A 147 -5.64 -0.41 13.36
CA ASP A 147 -6.74 -0.17 12.42
C ASP A 147 -7.26 1.27 12.44
N ILE A 148 -7.07 2.00 13.55
CA ILE A 148 -7.33 3.44 13.62
C ILE A 148 -6.43 4.18 12.62
N PHE A 149 -5.15 3.78 12.54
CA PHE A 149 -4.16 4.37 11.64
C PHE A 149 -4.33 3.91 10.19
N PHE A 150 -4.72 2.66 9.96
CA PHE A 150 -5.06 2.18 8.61
C PHE A 150 -6.32 2.87 8.08
N THR A 151 -7.37 3.02 8.89
CA THR A 151 -8.57 3.78 8.48
C THR A 151 -8.24 5.25 8.19
N THR A 152 -7.40 5.86 9.03
CA THR A 152 -6.91 7.23 8.81
C THR A 152 -6.13 7.34 7.50
N THR A 153 -5.36 6.30 7.13
CA THR A 153 -4.66 6.23 5.84
C THR A 153 -5.65 6.35 4.69
N TYR A 154 -6.71 5.56 4.68
CA TYR A 154 -7.71 5.61 3.62
C TYR A 154 -8.34 6.99 3.48
N VAL A 155 -8.65 7.67 4.59
CA VAL A 155 -9.22 9.03 4.55
C VAL A 155 -8.24 10.00 3.88
N PHE A 156 -6.98 10.04 4.31
CA PHE A 156 -6.01 11.00 3.80
C PHE A 156 -5.49 10.67 2.40
N LEU A 157 -5.29 9.39 2.07
CA LEU A 157 -4.94 8.96 0.72
C LEU A 157 -6.08 9.27 -0.25
N SER A 158 -7.32 8.93 0.11
CA SER A 158 -8.50 9.22 -0.71
C SER A 158 -8.64 10.71 -0.95
N TRP A 159 -8.46 11.53 0.10
CA TRP A 159 -8.45 12.98 -0.01
C TRP A 159 -7.33 13.48 -0.94
N GLY A 160 -6.09 13.04 -0.73
CA GLY A 160 -4.94 13.44 -1.54
C GLY A 160 -5.12 13.08 -3.02
N MET A 161 -5.59 11.87 -3.30
CA MET A 161 -5.89 11.39 -4.65
C MET A 161 -7.09 12.13 -5.26
N ALA A 162 -8.17 12.39 -4.51
CA ALA A 162 -9.30 13.19 -4.99
C ALA A 162 -8.84 14.59 -5.40
N MET A 163 -8.03 15.25 -4.58
CA MET A 163 -7.46 16.57 -4.88
C MET A 163 -6.54 16.57 -6.10
N SER A 164 -6.02 15.41 -6.52
CA SER A 164 -5.23 15.30 -7.75
C SER A 164 -6.07 15.33 -9.02
N VAL A 165 -7.37 15.06 -8.90
CA VAL A 165 -8.35 14.99 -9.99
C VAL A 165 -9.23 16.24 -9.98
N VAL A 166 -9.69 16.66 -8.79
CA VAL A 166 -10.57 17.82 -8.59
C VAL A 166 -9.90 19.10 -9.09
N GLY A 167 -10.63 19.86 -9.91
CA GLY A 167 -10.15 21.11 -10.51
C GLY A 167 -9.27 20.92 -11.75
N ARG A 168 -8.89 19.68 -12.10
CA ARG A 168 -8.29 19.39 -13.42
C ARG A 168 -9.40 19.12 -14.42
N ARG A 169 -9.36 19.78 -15.58
CA ARG A 169 -10.27 19.51 -16.70
C ARG A 169 -9.88 18.16 -17.35
N LEU A 170 -10.15 17.05 -16.67
CA LEU A 170 -9.90 15.71 -17.18
C LEU A 170 -10.88 15.44 -18.32
N ASN A 171 -10.37 15.44 -19.54
CA ASN A 171 -11.17 15.14 -20.73
C ASN A 171 -10.97 13.68 -21.12
N LEU A 172 -11.58 12.78 -20.34
CA LEU A 172 -11.60 11.36 -20.68
C LEU A 172 -12.64 11.12 -21.78
N TYR A 173 -12.25 10.38 -22.82
CA TYR A 173 -13.19 9.94 -23.86
C TYR A 173 -14.25 8.99 -23.27
N PRO A 174 -15.45 8.89 -23.84
CA PRO A 174 -16.49 7.98 -23.36
C PRO A 174 -16.02 6.52 -23.20
N LYS A 175 -15.14 6.04 -24.10
CA LYS A 175 -14.53 4.71 -23.99
C LYS A 175 -13.61 4.57 -22.77
N GLN A 176 -12.89 5.64 -22.40
CA GLN A 176 -12.05 5.64 -21.20
C GLN A 176 -12.91 5.63 -19.93
N TRP A 177 -14.04 6.34 -19.91
CA TRP A 177 -15.01 6.23 -18.82
C TRP A 177 -15.62 4.84 -18.72
N ALA A 178 -15.87 4.16 -19.84
CA ALA A 178 -16.30 2.76 -19.83
C ALA A 178 -15.24 1.85 -19.19
N ILE A 179 -13.94 2.09 -19.43
CA ILE A 179 -12.85 1.35 -18.75
C ILE A 179 -12.86 1.63 -17.25
N VAL A 180 -12.98 2.90 -16.82
CA VAL A 180 -13.06 3.25 -15.40
C VAL A 180 -14.24 2.55 -14.71
N GLY A 181 -15.42 2.56 -15.36
CA GLY A 181 -16.61 1.86 -14.87
C GLY A 181 -16.41 0.35 -14.78
N ALA A 182 -15.82 -0.27 -15.81
CA ALA A 182 -15.55 -1.70 -15.83
C ALA A 182 -14.58 -2.11 -14.72
N VAL A 183 -13.50 -1.35 -14.51
CA VAL A 183 -12.53 -1.62 -13.43
C VAL A 183 -13.17 -1.44 -12.06
N GLY A 184 -13.97 -0.39 -11.86
CA GLY A 184 -14.69 -0.17 -10.60
C GLY A 184 -15.68 -1.30 -10.27
N VAL A 185 -16.47 -1.73 -11.26
CA VAL A 185 -17.41 -2.86 -11.10
C VAL A 185 -16.67 -4.16 -10.83
N PHE A 186 -15.59 -4.45 -11.57
CA PHE A 186 -14.78 -5.64 -11.34
C PHE A 186 -14.16 -5.65 -9.94
N GLY A 187 -13.57 -4.53 -9.52
CA GLY A 187 -13.01 -4.37 -8.17
C GLY A 187 -14.07 -4.59 -7.10
N LEU A 188 -15.27 -4.04 -7.27
CA LEU A 188 -16.40 -4.25 -6.36
C LEU A 188 -16.83 -5.71 -6.28
N ILE A 189 -16.98 -6.41 -7.42
CA ILE A 189 -17.36 -7.83 -7.47
C ILE A 189 -16.33 -8.67 -6.72
N VAL A 190 -15.05 -8.46 -7.00
CA VAL A 190 -13.97 -9.26 -6.40
C VAL A 190 -13.84 -8.97 -4.90
N ALA A 191 -13.91 -7.70 -4.48
CA ALA A 191 -13.88 -7.33 -3.08
C ALA A 191 -15.11 -7.85 -2.31
N ALA A 192 -16.30 -7.82 -2.92
CA ALA A 192 -17.51 -8.38 -2.33
C ALA A 192 -17.43 -9.91 -2.22
N TYR A 193 -16.89 -10.59 -3.23
CA TYR A 193 -16.67 -12.04 -3.17
C TYR A 193 -15.71 -12.42 -2.04
N VAL A 194 -14.57 -11.73 -1.94
CA VAL A 194 -13.60 -11.96 -0.87
C VAL A 194 -14.18 -11.63 0.51
N THR A 195 -14.92 -10.53 0.63
CA THR A 195 -15.48 -10.10 1.91
C THR A 195 -16.64 -10.99 2.34
N PHE A 196 -17.63 -11.23 1.49
CA PHE A 196 -18.88 -11.90 1.87
C PHE A 196 -18.95 -13.37 1.43
N GLY A 197 -18.41 -13.70 0.26
CA GLY A 197 -18.44 -15.05 -0.29
C GLY A 197 -17.48 -15.98 0.44
N VAL A 198 -16.22 -15.55 0.62
CA VAL A 198 -15.21 -16.32 1.36
C VAL A 198 -15.46 -16.20 2.86
N GLY A 199 -15.76 -15.01 3.37
CA GLY A 199 -15.95 -14.76 4.80
C GLY A 199 -17.30 -15.16 5.39
N GLY A 200 -18.00 -16.16 4.84
CA GLY A 200 -19.14 -16.83 5.49
C GLY A 200 -20.45 -16.04 5.61
N GLY A 201 -20.73 -15.05 4.75
CA GLY A 201 -22.03 -14.37 4.68
C GLY A 201 -22.09 -12.92 5.23
N PHE A 202 -23.31 -12.41 5.45
CA PHE A 202 -23.64 -11.00 5.72
C PHE A 202 -23.80 -10.62 7.20
N ASN A 203 -23.11 -11.31 8.11
CA ASN A 203 -23.14 -10.92 9.53
C ASN A 203 -22.30 -9.64 9.75
N LEU A 204 -22.94 -8.59 10.27
CA LEU A 204 -22.31 -7.30 10.51
C LEU A 204 -21.78 -7.21 11.95
N ASP A 205 -20.61 -7.78 12.19
CA ASP A 205 -19.83 -7.48 13.39
C ASP A 205 -18.84 -6.33 13.13
N THR A 206 -18.16 -5.86 14.19
CA THR A 206 -17.21 -4.74 14.10
C THR A 206 -16.05 -5.03 13.14
N GLY A 207 -15.54 -6.27 13.08
CA GLY A 207 -14.47 -6.66 12.16
C GLY A 207 -14.94 -6.66 10.72
N LYS A 208 -16.16 -7.15 10.47
CA LYS A 208 -16.78 -7.15 9.14
C LYS A 208 -17.02 -5.74 8.64
N ILE A 209 -17.52 -4.85 9.50
CA ILE A 209 -17.71 -3.44 9.17
C ILE A 209 -16.38 -2.82 8.75
N LEU A 210 -15.31 -3.10 9.49
CA LEU A 210 -13.99 -2.58 9.17
C LEU A 210 -13.44 -3.14 7.84
N ASN A 211 -13.60 -4.44 7.57
CA ASN A 211 -13.24 -5.04 6.28
C ASN A 211 -14.02 -4.41 5.11
N ILE A 212 -15.30 -4.09 5.31
CA ILE A 212 -16.10 -3.36 4.30
C ILE A 212 -15.52 -1.96 4.08
N VAL A 213 -15.14 -1.24 5.15
CA VAL A 213 -14.51 0.09 5.03
C VAL A 213 -13.22 0.02 4.23
N TYR A 214 -12.35 -0.96 4.50
CA TYR A 214 -11.11 -1.16 3.73
C TYR A 214 -11.38 -1.50 2.28
N ALA A 215 -12.26 -2.46 2.01
CA ALA A 215 -12.67 -2.82 0.65
C ALA A 215 -13.21 -1.63 -0.15
N LEU A 216 -14.06 -0.78 0.46
CA LEU A 216 -14.57 0.43 -0.19
C LEU A 216 -13.47 1.46 -0.45
N GLY A 217 -12.54 1.63 0.50
CA GLY A 217 -11.35 2.45 0.34
C GLY A 217 -10.49 1.99 -0.84
N ASP A 218 -10.24 0.69 -0.95
CA ASP A 218 -9.46 0.08 -2.02
C ASP A 218 -10.11 0.27 -3.39
N ILE A 219 -11.44 0.08 -3.49
CA ILE A 219 -12.19 0.33 -4.72
C ILE A 219 -12.09 1.80 -5.12
N TRP A 220 -12.20 2.73 -4.17
CA TRP A 220 -12.01 4.15 -4.44
C TRP A 220 -10.60 4.45 -4.98
N LEU A 221 -9.56 3.93 -4.30
CA LEU A 221 -8.17 4.09 -4.75
C LEU A 221 -7.95 3.49 -6.15
N LEU A 222 -8.55 2.33 -6.44
CA LEU A 222 -8.47 1.67 -7.75
C LEU A 222 -9.14 2.49 -8.86
N ILE A 223 -10.32 3.07 -8.61
CA ILE A 223 -11.02 3.94 -9.55
C ILE A 223 -10.17 5.17 -9.85
N VAL A 224 -9.67 5.85 -8.81
CA VAL A 224 -8.85 7.05 -9.00
C VAL A 224 -7.52 6.71 -9.68
N ALA A 225 -6.88 5.60 -9.33
CA ALA A 225 -5.68 5.11 -10.00
C ALA A 225 -5.91 4.87 -11.50
N THR A 226 -7.04 4.28 -11.86
CA THR A 226 -7.42 4.04 -13.27
C THR A 226 -7.64 5.35 -14.02
N ILE A 227 -8.33 6.32 -13.40
CA ILE A 227 -8.50 7.67 -13.96
C ILE A 227 -7.13 8.32 -14.21
N LEU A 228 -6.21 8.24 -13.25
CA LEU A 228 -4.88 8.84 -13.37
C LEU A 228 -4.06 8.18 -14.50
N LEU A 229 -4.12 6.86 -14.64
CA LEU A 229 -3.42 6.15 -15.72
C LEU A 229 -3.93 6.57 -17.10
N LEU A 230 -5.26 6.65 -17.27
CA LEU A 230 -5.88 7.00 -18.54
C LEU A 230 -5.72 8.48 -18.88
N ALA A 231 -5.90 9.37 -17.90
CA ALA A 231 -5.81 10.80 -18.09
C ALA A 231 -4.38 11.27 -18.41
N PHE A 232 -3.37 10.59 -17.88
CA PHE A 232 -1.97 11.00 -17.98
C PHE A 232 -1.15 10.08 -18.90
N TRP A 233 -1.77 9.47 -19.92
CA TRP A 233 -1.09 8.54 -20.84
C TRP A 233 -0.13 9.21 -21.88
N GLY A 234 0.02 10.53 -21.95
CA GLY A 234 0.86 11.14 -23.03
C GLY A 234 1.53 12.48 -22.72
N GLY A 235 1.51 12.95 -21.47
CA GLY A 235 2.01 14.28 -21.09
C GLY A 235 3.43 14.30 -20.51
N LYS A 236 4.04 15.50 -20.39
CA LYS A 236 5.33 15.70 -19.70
C LYS A 236 5.31 15.32 -18.22
N ALA A 237 4.15 15.43 -17.57
CA ALA A 237 3.92 14.95 -16.21
C ALA A 237 3.41 13.50 -16.14
N ALA A 238 3.27 12.81 -17.28
CA ALA A 238 2.68 11.46 -17.35
C ALA A 238 3.33 10.48 -16.40
N GLN A 239 4.65 10.56 -16.25
CA GLN A 239 5.41 9.57 -15.52
C GLN A 239 5.13 9.59 -14.02
N SER A 240 5.01 10.77 -13.37
CA SER A 240 4.69 10.84 -11.94
C SER A 240 3.29 10.28 -11.65
N TRP A 241 2.30 10.64 -12.47
CA TRP A 241 0.92 10.17 -12.31
C TRP A 241 0.73 8.69 -12.63
N ARG A 242 1.44 8.15 -13.62
CA ARG A 242 1.40 6.71 -13.91
C ARG A 242 1.98 5.88 -12.78
N LEU A 243 3.07 6.35 -12.15
CA LEU A 243 3.63 5.68 -10.97
C LEU A 243 2.64 5.75 -9.80
N LEU A 244 1.98 6.90 -9.61
CA LEU A 244 0.96 7.04 -8.56
C LEU A 244 -0.23 6.09 -8.77
N GLY A 245 -0.72 5.96 -10.01
CA GLY A 245 -1.79 5.02 -10.36
C GLY A 245 -1.34 3.55 -10.24
N SER A 246 -0.12 3.23 -10.69
CA SER A 246 0.43 1.88 -10.56
C SER A 246 0.61 1.48 -9.09
N ALA A 247 0.97 2.43 -8.22
CA ALA A 247 1.02 2.22 -6.78
C ALA A 247 -0.35 1.89 -6.20
N GLY A 248 -1.41 2.60 -6.61
CA GLY A 248 -2.79 2.30 -6.17
C GLY A 248 -3.25 0.90 -6.58
N ILE A 249 -2.92 0.45 -7.80
CA ILE A 249 -3.21 -0.92 -8.24
C ILE A 249 -2.42 -1.95 -7.42
N SER A 250 -1.13 -1.69 -7.18
CA SER A 250 -0.28 -2.56 -6.35
C SER A 250 -0.83 -2.69 -4.94
N MET A 251 -1.27 -1.57 -4.34
CA MET A 251 -1.90 -1.55 -3.03
C MET A 251 -3.16 -2.41 -3.00
N PHE A 252 -4.07 -2.20 -3.97
CA PHE A 252 -5.31 -2.99 -4.13
C PHE A 252 -5.06 -4.50 -4.19
N ILE A 253 -4.05 -4.96 -4.94
CA ILE A 253 -3.72 -6.38 -5.07
C ILE A 253 -3.34 -6.98 -3.70
N SER A 254 -2.52 -6.25 -2.95
CA SER A 254 -2.04 -6.70 -1.64
C SER A 254 -3.16 -6.70 -0.60
N ASP A 255 -4.00 -5.67 -0.57
CA ASP A 255 -5.13 -5.59 0.37
C ASP A 255 -6.20 -6.62 0.05
N LEU A 256 -6.45 -6.89 -1.25
CA LEU A 256 -7.34 -7.97 -1.66
C LEU A 256 -6.83 -9.34 -1.21
N TRP A 257 -5.53 -9.59 -1.37
CA TRP A 257 -4.91 -10.81 -0.89
C TRP A 257 -5.01 -10.93 0.63
N PHE A 258 -4.71 -9.86 1.36
CA PHE A 258 -4.83 -9.83 2.81
C PHE A 258 -6.26 -10.15 3.24
N ASN A 259 -7.27 -9.47 2.68
CA ASN A 259 -8.68 -9.72 2.94
C ASN A 259 -9.08 -11.17 2.61
N TYR A 260 -8.55 -11.73 1.52
CA TYR A 260 -8.75 -13.13 1.17
C TYR A 260 -8.13 -14.07 2.22
N SER A 261 -6.88 -13.83 2.61
CA SER A 261 -6.17 -14.68 3.56
C SER A 261 -6.84 -14.72 4.94
N ILE A 262 -7.36 -13.58 5.43
CA ILE A 262 -8.05 -13.51 6.73
C ILE A 262 -9.46 -14.10 6.70
N ASN A 263 -10.15 -14.06 5.55
CA ASN A 263 -11.50 -14.62 5.42
C ASN A 263 -11.49 -16.11 5.04
N SER A 264 -10.46 -16.57 4.33
CA SER A 264 -10.28 -17.99 3.95
C SER A 264 -9.67 -18.82 5.07
N SER A 265 -9.12 -18.18 6.10
CA SER A 265 -8.56 -18.83 7.27
C SER A 265 -9.63 -19.20 8.29
N GLU A 266 -10.53 -20.13 7.95
CA GLU A 266 -11.19 -20.88 9.01
C GLU A 266 -10.10 -21.61 9.81
N VAL A 267 -10.17 -21.49 11.14
CA VAL A 267 -9.15 -21.95 12.11
C VAL A 267 -8.70 -23.41 11.87
N CYS A 268 -9.54 -24.22 11.21
CA CYS A 268 -9.32 -25.64 10.96
C CYS A 268 -9.22 -26.03 9.46
N GLU A 269 -9.51 -25.12 8.52
CA GLU A 269 -9.61 -25.45 7.08
C GLU A 269 -8.63 -24.67 6.19
N GLY A 270 -8.11 -23.53 6.65
CA GLY A 270 -7.36 -22.60 5.82
C GLY A 270 -5.97 -22.22 6.34
N LYS A 271 -5.09 -21.82 5.42
CA LYS A 271 -3.79 -21.25 5.75
C LYS A 271 -3.99 -19.84 6.31
N GLN A 272 -3.66 -19.64 7.59
CA GLN A 272 -3.74 -18.31 8.21
C GLN A 272 -2.74 -17.36 7.57
N TYR A 273 -3.15 -16.10 7.39
CA TYR A 273 -2.25 -15.03 7.01
C TYR A 273 -1.04 -15.00 7.95
N GLN A 274 0.17 -15.00 7.40
CA GLN A 274 1.38 -14.77 8.19
C GLN A 274 2.20 -13.62 7.60
N SER A 275 2.71 -12.75 8.48
CA SER A 275 3.65 -11.69 8.07
C SER A 275 4.85 -12.27 7.31
N GLY A 276 5.20 -11.67 6.19
CA GLY A 276 6.17 -12.15 5.22
C GLY A 276 5.56 -12.96 4.07
N GLU A 277 4.24 -12.96 3.90
CA GLU A 277 3.62 -13.53 2.71
C GLU A 277 4.05 -12.81 1.42
N PRO A 278 4.24 -13.52 0.28
CA PRO A 278 4.73 -12.90 -0.94
C PRO A 278 3.88 -11.72 -1.44
N ALA A 279 2.59 -11.69 -1.10
CA ALA A 279 1.71 -10.60 -1.45
C ALA A 279 2.14 -9.25 -0.84
N GLU A 280 2.80 -9.26 0.33
CA GLU A 280 3.28 -8.05 1.00
C GLU A 280 4.34 -7.28 0.21
N PHE A 281 4.97 -7.95 -0.78
CA PHE A 281 5.79 -7.28 -1.77
C PHE A 281 5.02 -6.15 -2.49
N PHE A 282 3.73 -6.35 -2.77
CA PHE A 282 2.92 -5.37 -3.48
C PHE A 282 2.62 -4.12 -2.62
N TRP A 283 2.55 -4.23 -1.29
CA TRP A 283 2.58 -3.06 -0.41
C TRP A 283 3.90 -2.30 -0.51
N ILE A 284 5.03 -3.01 -0.43
CA ILE A 284 6.36 -2.38 -0.56
C ILE A 284 6.49 -1.67 -1.91
N LEU A 285 6.08 -2.34 -2.99
CA LEU A 285 6.08 -1.78 -4.33
C LEU A 285 5.19 -0.54 -4.43
N ALA A 286 4.00 -0.54 -3.82
CA ALA A 286 3.12 0.63 -3.79
C ALA A 286 3.82 1.85 -3.15
N PHE A 287 4.42 1.69 -1.97
CA PHE A 287 5.14 2.77 -1.30
C PHE A 287 6.36 3.25 -2.09
N VAL A 288 7.12 2.33 -2.68
CA VAL A 288 8.25 2.68 -3.56
C VAL A 288 7.76 3.53 -4.75
N LEU A 289 6.69 3.10 -5.42
CA LEU A 289 6.13 3.79 -6.58
C LEU A 289 5.57 5.18 -6.20
N TRP A 290 4.90 5.32 -5.05
CA TRP A 290 4.48 6.63 -4.53
C TRP A 290 5.67 7.54 -4.22
N GLY A 291 6.75 7.01 -3.65
CA GLY A 291 7.99 7.76 -3.43
C GLY A 291 8.64 8.24 -4.73
N MET A 292 8.70 7.37 -5.74
CA MET A 292 9.19 7.72 -7.08
C MET A 292 8.30 8.79 -7.75
N ALA A 293 6.98 8.67 -7.63
CA ALA A 293 6.04 9.67 -8.14
C ALA A 293 6.28 11.04 -7.49
N ALA A 294 6.47 11.09 -6.18
CA ALA A 294 6.81 12.31 -5.45
C ALA A 294 8.16 12.89 -5.89
N ALA A 295 9.17 12.04 -6.11
CA ALA A 295 10.47 12.47 -6.59
C ALA A 295 10.39 13.14 -7.97
N LEU A 296 9.71 12.52 -8.91
CA LEU A 296 9.54 13.04 -10.28
C LEU A 296 8.70 14.32 -10.31
N GLU A 297 7.62 14.40 -9.54
CA GLU A 297 6.78 15.61 -9.51
C GLU A 297 7.58 16.83 -9.04
N PHE A 298 8.43 16.64 -8.03
CA PHE A 298 9.28 17.72 -7.52
C PHE A 298 10.28 18.21 -8.56
N ASP A 299 10.91 17.29 -9.29
CA ASP A 299 11.84 17.64 -10.38
C ASP A 299 11.13 18.44 -11.47
N LEU A 300 9.99 17.94 -11.93
CA LEU A 300 9.17 18.60 -12.94
C LEU A 300 8.73 20.00 -12.50
N SER A 301 8.36 20.15 -11.23
CA SER A 301 7.91 21.40 -10.63
C SER A 301 9.06 22.40 -10.37
N SER A 302 10.28 21.91 -10.20
CA SER A 302 11.44 22.73 -9.85
C SER A 302 12.25 23.20 -11.06
N ARG A 303 11.99 22.65 -12.26
CA ARG A 303 12.66 23.06 -13.49
C ARG A 303 12.35 24.53 -13.79
N PRO A 304 13.38 25.37 -14.06
CA PRO A 304 13.16 26.73 -14.53
C PRO A 304 12.34 26.68 -15.83
N THR A 305 11.21 27.38 -15.86
CA THR A 305 10.50 27.62 -17.11
C THR A 305 11.44 28.42 -17.99
N THR A 306 11.92 27.82 -19.09
CA THR A 306 12.68 28.53 -20.12
C THR A 306 11.72 29.45 -20.87
N ARG A 307 11.20 30.47 -20.18
CA ARG A 307 10.49 31.56 -20.83
C ARG A 307 11.58 32.38 -21.50
N SER A 308 11.72 32.15 -22.80
CA SER A 308 12.48 32.91 -23.77
C SER A 308 12.64 34.37 -23.32
N ARG A 309 13.84 34.73 -22.85
CA ARG A 309 14.35 36.09 -22.96
C ARG A 309 14.59 36.37 -24.44
N ARG A 310 13.51 36.60 -25.17
CA ARG A 310 13.47 37.42 -26.38
C ARG A 310 12.50 38.52 -26.05
N ASN A 311 13.05 39.61 -25.56
CA ASN A 311 12.64 40.99 -25.75
C ASN A 311 13.87 41.83 -25.42
#